data_AF-A0A0C9XZ82-F1
#
_entry.id   AF-A0A0C9XZ82-F1
#
_cell.length_a   1.000
_cell.length_b   1.000
_cell.length_c   1.000
_cell.angle_alpha   90.00
_cell.angle_beta   90.00
_cell.angle_gamma   90.00
#
_symmetry.space_group_name_H-M   'P 1'
#
loop_
_entity.id
_entity.type
_entity.pdbx_description
1 polymer ?
#
loop_
_entity_poly.entity_id
_entity_poly.type
_entity_poly.pdbx_seq_one_letter_code
_entity_poly.pdbx_strand_id
1 'polypeptide(L)'
;MAPPPPKHVPWSQHTSRQVKLVLPGAAITYYLGTFHEFLWIFNGGGGSWGRTAALGAAILGFTTIVLFIYVLMMPWITGEEPNYQSWRESGVLSSIIPLLTASIVFGWLLTVTTLGQWSSLGYVKGVIGVSAVYALTFGLLGLVPAPKPAGVKRKA
;
A
#
# COMPACT_ATOMS: atom_id res chain seq x y z
N MET A 1 -36.86 -0.80 -8.42
CA MET A 1 -35.83 -0.60 -9.46
C MET A 1 -34.63 -1.46 -9.06
N ALA A 2 -34.37 -2.57 -9.77
CA ALA A 2 -33.26 -3.45 -9.43
C ALA A 2 -31.92 -2.76 -9.79
N PRO A 3 -30.88 -2.84 -8.94
CA PRO A 3 -29.58 -2.29 -9.26
C PRO A 3 -29.01 -2.96 -10.52
N PRO A 4 -28.30 -2.21 -11.38
CA PRO A 4 -27.69 -2.78 -12.58
C PRO A 4 -26.69 -3.88 -12.20
N PRO A 5 -26.57 -4.95 -13.00
CA PRO A 5 -25.62 -6.03 -12.73
C PRO A 5 -24.18 -5.51 -12.70
N PRO A 6 -23.32 -6.07 -11.84
CA PRO A 6 -21.94 -5.62 -11.67
C PRO A 6 -21.18 -5.73 -13.01
N LYS A 7 -20.57 -4.63 -13.44
CA LYS A 7 -19.80 -4.56 -14.68
C LYS A 7 -18.52 -5.38 -14.53
N HIS A 8 -18.50 -6.58 -15.10
CA HIS A 8 -17.31 -7.43 -15.12
C HIS A 8 -16.26 -6.86 -16.07
N VAL A 9 -15.17 -6.34 -15.52
CA VAL A 9 -14.02 -5.89 -16.31
C VAL A 9 -13.03 -7.07 -16.39
N PRO A 10 -12.55 -7.45 -17.59
CA PRO A 10 -11.59 -8.53 -17.75
C PRO A 10 -10.32 -8.30 -16.94
N TRP A 11 -9.78 -9.36 -16.33
CA TRP A 11 -8.58 -9.30 -15.48
C TRP A 11 -7.39 -8.63 -16.19
N SER A 12 -7.21 -8.88 -17.50
CA SER A 12 -6.18 -8.24 -18.33
C SER A 12 -6.25 -6.70 -18.36
N GLN A 13 -7.45 -6.12 -18.27
CA GLN A 13 -7.63 -4.66 -18.21
C GLN A 13 -7.29 -4.09 -16.82
N HIS A 14 -7.52 -4.85 -15.75
CA HIS A 14 -7.14 -4.44 -14.39
C HIS A 14 -5.63 -4.55 -14.17
N THR A 15 -5.02 -5.67 -14.55
CA THR A 15 -3.57 -5.90 -14.47
C THR A 15 -2.82 -4.86 -15.29
N SER A 16 -3.25 -4.57 -16.52
CA SER A 16 -2.58 -3.54 -17.35
C SER A 16 -2.65 -2.13 -16.75
N ARG A 17 -3.73 -1.79 -16.05
CA ARG A 17 -3.83 -0.51 -15.32
C ARG A 17 -2.89 -0.46 -14.13
N GLN A 18 -2.74 -1.54 -13.38
CA GLN A 18 -1.83 -1.59 -12.24
C GLN A 18 -0.36 -1.62 -12.66
N VAL A 19 -0.02 -2.34 -13.73
CA VAL A 19 1.33 -2.32 -14.31
C VAL A 19 1.72 -0.91 -14.75
N LYS A 20 0.78 -0.12 -15.30
CA LYS A 20 1.00 1.30 -15.64
C LYS A 20 1.34 2.17 -14.42
N LEU A 21 1.01 1.76 -13.20
CA LEU A 21 1.40 2.44 -11.96
C LEU A 21 2.73 1.90 -11.41
N VAL A 22 2.95 0.59 -11.52
CA VAL A 22 4.18 -0.09 -11.07
C VAL A 22 5.40 0.43 -11.81
N LEU A 23 5.34 0.53 -13.14
CA LEU A 23 6.49 0.91 -13.97
C LEU A 23 7.04 2.31 -13.66
N PRO A 24 6.25 3.40 -13.65
CA PRO A 24 6.76 4.73 -13.29
C PRO A 24 7.21 4.78 -11.82
N GLY A 25 6.49 4.11 -10.92
CA GLY A 25 6.90 4.01 -9.52
C GLY A 25 8.28 3.36 -9.36
N ALA A 26 8.52 2.23 -10.04
CA ALA A 26 9.81 1.55 -10.06
C ALA A 26 10.91 2.41 -10.69
N ALA A 27 10.63 3.02 -11.84
CA ALA A 27 11.59 3.86 -12.55
C ALA A 27 12.05 5.06 -11.71
N ILE A 28 11.11 5.78 -11.09
CA ILE A 28 11.43 6.94 -10.25
C ILE A 28 12.16 6.51 -8.97
N THR A 29 11.71 5.43 -8.33
CA THR A 29 12.35 4.87 -7.12
C THR A 29 13.80 4.47 -7.39
N TYR A 30 14.05 3.83 -8.54
CA TYR A 30 15.38 3.44 -8.97
C TYR A 30 16.24 4.65 -9.31
N TYR A 31 15.72 5.57 -10.13
CA TYR A 31 16.43 6.77 -10.57
C TYR A 31 16.87 7.67 -9.40
N LEU A 32 16.00 7.84 -8.40
CA LEU A 32 16.31 8.63 -7.22
C LEU A 32 17.13 7.87 -6.17
N GLY A 33 17.34 6.56 -6.32
CA GLY A 33 18.01 5.76 -5.28
C GLY A 33 17.29 5.80 -3.94
N THR A 34 15.96 6.01 -3.93
CA THR A 34 15.19 6.23 -2.70
C THR A 34 15.36 5.09 -1.70
N PHE A 35 15.38 3.84 -2.19
CA PHE A 35 15.59 2.67 -1.35
C PHE A 35 17.01 2.59 -0.79
N HIS A 36 18.01 2.98 -1.59
CA HIS A 36 19.41 3.01 -1.16
C HIS A 36 19.62 4.02 -0.03
N GLU A 37 19.13 5.24 -0.19
CA GLU A 37 19.20 6.30 0.83
C GLU A 37 18.45 5.92 2.11
N PHE A 38 17.26 5.31 1.97
CA PHE A 38 16.51 4.81 3.11
C PHE A 38 17.27 3.72 3.87
N LEU A 39 17.83 2.74 3.16
CA LEU A 39 18.63 1.67 3.77
C LEU A 39 19.92 2.20 4.41
N TRP A 40 20.55 3.20 3.80
CA TRP A 40 21.72 3.85 4.37
C TRP A 40 21.40 4.48 5.74
N ILE A 41 20.28 5.21 5.85
CA ILE A 41 19.81 5.74 7.14
C ILE A 41 19.46 4.61 8.12
N PHE A 42 18.73 3.60 7.65
CA PHE A 42 18.31 2.44 8.45
C PHE A 42 19.52 1.71 9.09
N ASN A 43 20.61 1.61 8.34
CA ASN A 43 21.87 1.01 8.79
C ASN A 43 22.74 1.95 9.64
N GLY A 44 22.28 3.16 9.95
CA GLY A 44 22.91 4.09 10.88
C GLY A 44 23.54 5.33 10.25
N GLY A 45 23.46 5.52 8.93
CA GLY A 45 24.02 6.68 8.24
C GLY A 45 23.49 8.03 8.74
N GLY A 46 22.24 8.07 9.18
CA GLY A 46 21.59 9.26 9.75
C GLY A 46 21.75 9.43 11.27
N GLY A 47 22.66 8.67 11.91
CA GLY A 47 22.78 8.63 13.37
C GLY A 47 21.62 7.92 14.07
N SER A 48 21.57 8.01 15.40
CA SER A 48 20.56 7.31 16.22
C SER A 48 19.13 7.77 15.94
N TRP A 49 18.91 9.08 15.78
CA TRP A 49 17.61 9.65 15.47
C TRP A 49 17.12 9.28 14.08
N GLY A 50 17.97 9.39 13.05
CA GLY A 50 17.63 8.97 11.69
C GLY A 50 17.30 7.48 11.61
N ARG A 51 18.10 6.63 12.27
CA ARG A 51 17.82 5.19 12.35
C ARG A 51 16.49 4.89 13.05
N THR A 52 16.17 5.60 14.12
CA THR A 52 14.90 5.42 14.86
C THR A 52 13.71 5.83 14.01
N ALA A 53 13.81 6.95 13.29
CA ALA A 53 12.80 7.41 12.35
C ALA A 53 12.62 6.42 11.19
N ALA A 54 13.72 5.90 10.62
CA ALA A 54 13.70 4.88 9.58
C ALA A 54 13.07 3.56 10.06
N LEU A 55 13.37 3.13 11.30
CA LEU A 55 12.73 1.96 11.92
C LEU A 55 11.22 2.17 12.08
N GLY A 56 10.81 3.33 12.60
CA GLY A 56 9.39 3.68 12.73
C GLY A 56 8.67 3.70 11.38
N ALA A 57 9.31 4.28 10.35
CA ALA A 57 8.79 4.30 8.99
C ALA A 57 8.67 2.88 8.41
N ALA A 58 9.66 2.03 8.62
CA ALA A 58 9.65 0.63 8.18
C ALA A 58 8.53 -0.17 8.87
N ILE A 59 8.33 0.03 10.18
CA ILE A 59 7.23 -0.60 10.92
C ILE A 59 5.87 -0.14 10.37
N LEU A 60 5.66 1.15 10.15
CA LEU A 60 4.42 1.67 9.57
C LEU A 60 4.17 1.16 8.14
N GLY A 61 5.22 1.09 7.32
CA GLY A 61 5.14 0.49 5.98
C GLY A 61 4.80 -1.00 6.03
N PHE A 62 5.42 -1.75 6.94
CA PHE A 62 5.10 -3.16 7.16
C PHE A 62 3.66 -3.36 7.64
N THR A 63 3.22 -2.57 8.63
CA THR A 63 1.83 -2.57 9.11
C THR A 63 0.85 -2.28 7.97
N THR A 64 1.16 -1.31 7.10
CA THR A 64 0.35 -0.99 5.92
C THR A 64 0.19 -2.22 5.01
N ILE A 65 1.30 -2.89 4.67
CA ILE A 65 1.29 -4.08 3.82
C ILE A 65 0.47 -5.21 4.46
N VAL A 66 0.68 -5.48 5.74
CA VAL A 66 -0.05 -6.52 6.48
C VAL A 66 -1.55 -6.23 6.52
N LEU A 67 -1.96 -5.00 6.86
CA LEU A 67 -3.37 -4.61 6.90
C LEU A 67 -4.01 -4.65 5.51
N PHE A 68 -3.28 -4.23 4.46
CA PHE A 68 -3.77 -4.30 3.09
C PHE A 68 -4.01 -5.76 2.66
N ILE A 69 -3.06 -6.65 2.91
CA ILE A 69 -3.19 -8.09 2.64
C ILE A 69 -4.34 -8.67 3.47
N TYR A 70 -4.47 -8.31 4.75
CA TYR A 70 -5.58 -8.75 5.58
C TYR A 70 -6.93 -8.37 4.97
N VAL A 71 -7.09 -7.13 4.52
CA VAL A 71 -8.32 -6.65 3.86
C VAL A 71 -8.58 -7.41 2.56
N LEU A 72 -7.54 -7.72 1.78
CA LEU A 72 -7.67 -8.55 0.57
C LEU A 72 -8.08 -9.99 0.89
N MET A 73 -7.56 -10.57 1.98
CA MET A 73 -7.83 -11.95 2.38
C MET A 73 -9.14 -12.12 3.15
N MET A 74 -9.76 -11.02 3.58
CA MET A 74 -11.02 -11.03 4.34
C MET A 74 -12.10 -11.95 3.74
N PRO A 75 -12.40 -11.94 2.43
CA PRO A 75 -13.42 -12.81 1.85
C PRO A 75 -13.15 -14.31 2.03
N TRP A 76 -11.88 -14.73 2.13
CA TRP A 76 -11.52 -16.12 2.42
C TRP A 76 -11.64 -16.47 3.90
N ILE A 77 -11.38 -15.51 4.79
CA ILE A 77 -11.44 -15.72 6.24
C ILE A 77 -12.88 -15.74 6.72
N THR A 78 -13.72 -14.81 6.24
CA THR A 78 -15.11 -14.67 6.66
C THR A 78 -16.09 -15.50 5.81
N GLY A 79 -15.70 -15.90 4.60
CA GLY A 79 -16.58 -16.61 3.66
C GLY A 79 -17.68 -15.75 3.02
N GLU A 80 -17.78 -14.48 3.41
CA GLU A 80 -18.74 -13.50 2.92
C GLU A 80 -18.03 -12.34 2.20
N GLU A 81 -18.68 -11.72 1.21
CA GLU A 81 -18.15 -10.53 0.56
C GLU A 81 -18.19 -9.33 1.51
N PRO A 82 -17.04 -8.71 1.85
CA PRO A 82 -17.03 -7.55 2.73
C PRO A 82 -17.83 -6.39 2.14
N ASN A 83 -18.77 -5.86 2.90
CA ASN A 83 -19.47 -4.64 2.49
C ASN A 83 -18.58 -3.41 2.73
N TYR A 84 -17.75 -3.10 1.74
CA TYR A 84 -16.87 -1.92 1.78
C TYR A 84 -17.63 -0.59 1.77
N GLN A 85 -18.92 -0.55 1.39
CA GLN A 85 -19.71 0.69 1.41
C GLN A 85 -20.18 1.04 2.81
N SER A 86 -20.61 0.06 3.59
CA SER A 86 -21.01 0.23 5.00
C SER A 86 -19.92 -0.21 5.98
N TRP A 87 -18.65 -0.01 5.62
CA TRP A 87 -17.51 -0.46 6.42
C TRP A 87 -17.52 0.02 7.88
N ARG A 88 -18.13 1.20 8.13
CA ARG A 88 -18.29 1.78 9.47
C ARG A 88 -19.25 1.00 10.36
N GLU A 89 -20.22 0.30 9.77
CA GLU A 89 -21.21 -0.50 10.49
C GLU A 89 -20.69 -1.92 10.78
N SER A 90 -19.73 -2.38 10.01
CA SER A 90 -19.09 -3.68 10.26
C SER A 90 -18.05 -3.59 11.39
N GLY A 91 -18.11 -4.51 12.34
CA GLY A 91 -17.24 -4.48 13.52
C GLY A 91 -15.74 -4.52 13.19
N VAL A 92 -15.33 -5.37 12.26
CA VAL A 92 -13.91 -5.55 11.90
C VAL A 92 -13.42 -4.45 10.96
N LEU A 93 -14.17 -4.14 9.90
CA LEU A 93 -13.72 -3.18 8.88
C LEU A 93 -13.71 -1.73 9.40
N SER A 94 -14.58 -1.40 10.37
CA SER A 94 -14.63 -0.09 11.05
C SER A 94 -13.35 0.25 11.80
N SER A 95 -12.60 -0.75 12.25
CA SER A 95 -11.29 -0.55 12.90
C SER A 95 -10.14 -0.61 11.90
N ILE A 96 -10.22 -1.53 10.94
CA ILE A 96 -9.09 -1.82 10.05
C ILE A 96 -8.89 -0.76 8.98
N ILE A 97 -9.97 -0.24 8.37
CA ILE A 97 -9.83 0.80 7.33
C ILE A 97 -9.21 2.09 7.89
N PRO A 98 -9.64 2.62 9.05
CA PRO A 98 -8.99 3.78 9.64
C PRO A 98 -7.54 3.50 10.05
N LEU A 99 -7.25 2.32 10.63
CA LEU A 99 -5.89 1.96 11.01
C LEU A 99 -4.97 1.86 9.79
N LEU A 100 -5.44 1.24 8.71
CA LEU A 100 -4.74 1.18 7.43
C LEU A 100 -4.49 2.61 6.91
N THR A 101 -5.52 3.45 6.89
CA THR A 101 -5.41 4.85 6.43
C THR A 101 -4.40 5.64 7.26
N ALA A 102 -4.45 5.51 8.58
CA ALA A 102 -3.49 6.14 9.48
C ALA A 102 -2.07 5.63 9.22
N SER A 103 -1.88 4.31 9.07
CA SER A 103 -0.57 3.73 8.79
C SER A 103 0.05 4.23 7.47
N ILE A 104 -0.79 4.43 6.44
CA ILE A 104 -0.37 4.99 5.14
C ILE A 104 0.08 6.44 5.30
N VAL A 105 -0.75 7.28 5.93
CA VAL A 105 -0.47 8.72 6.06
C VAL A 105 0.74 8.95 6.96
N PHE A 106 0.77 8.35 8.15
CA PHE A 106 1.89 8.48 9.07
C PHE A 106 3.17 7.85 8.53
N GLY A 107 3.07 6.69 7.88
CA GLY A 107 4.20 6.03 7.24
C GLY A 107 4.81 6.91 6.14
N TRP A 108 3.98 7.52 5.29
CA TRP A 108 4.43 8.41 4.23
C TRP A 108 5.10 9.65 4.81
N LEU A 109 4.45 10.33 5.77
CA LEU A 109 4.98 11.53 6.42
C LEU A 109 6.32 11.24 7.09
N LEU A 110 6.42 10.15 7.85
CA LEU A 110 7.64 9.78 8.56
C LEU A 110 8.76 9.40 7.59
N THR A 111 8.45 8.75 6.47
CA THR A 111 9.47 8.41 5.46
C THR A 111 9.96 9.67 4.73
N VAL A 112 9.06 10.61 4.41
CA VAL A 112 9.41 11.89 3.79
C VAL A 112 10.28 12.73 4.72
N THR A 113 9.93 12.83 6.00
CA THR A 113 10.78 13.54 6.96
C THR A 113 12.11 12.82 7.17
N THR A 114 12.10 11.48 7.16
CA THR A 114 13.32 10.68 7.30
C THR A 114 14.30 10.93 6.16
N LEU A 115 13.85 10.82 4.91
CA LEU A 115 14.70 11.13 3.76
C LEU A 115 15.02 12.63 3.69
N GLY A 116 14.07 13.50 4.02
CA GLY A 116 14.27 14.95 3.95
C GLY A 116 15.34 15.47 4.89
N GLN A 117 15.42 14.92 6.11
CA GLN A 117 16.36 15.35 7.15
C GLN A 117 17.71 14.64 7.08
N TRP A 118 17.71 13.34 6.79
CA TRP A 118 18.91 12.50 6.97
C TRP A 118 19.43 11.89 5.67
N SER A 119 18.92 12.24 4.49
CA SER A 119 19.47 11.74 3.21
C SER A 119 19.95 12.86 2.30
N SER A 120 20.73 12.50 1.28
CA SER A 120 21.18 13.45 0.25
C SER A 120 20.05 13.94 -0.68
N LEU A 121 18.88 13.28 -0.65
CA LEU A 121 17.72 13.62 -1.49
C LEU A 121 17.07 14.95 -1.08
N GLY A 122 17.12 15.29 0.20
CA GLY A 122 16.34 16.38 0.77
C GLY A 122 14.82 16.20 0.59
N TYR A 123 14.05 17.22 0.95
CA TYR A 123 12.58 17.12 1.00
C TYR A 123 11.91 16.96 -0.37
N VAL A 124 12.35 17.71 -1.39
CA VAL A 124 11.67 17.69 -2.70
C VAL A 124 11.80 16.32 -3.37
N LYS A 125 13.04 15.81 -3.49
CA LYS A 125 13.26 14.47 -4.04
C LYS A 125 12.77 13.38 -3.09
N GLY A 126 12.81 13.62 -1.78
CA GLY A 126 12.21 12.74 -0.76
C GLY A 126 10.71 12.55 -0.97
N VAL A 127 9.93 13.62 -1.12
CA VAL A 127 8.48 13.57 -1.41
C VAL A 127 8.21 12.77 -2.68
N ILE A 128 8.94 13.05 -3.76
CA ILE A 128 8.79 12.35 -5.05
C ILE A 128 9.13 10.86 -4.89
N GLY A 129 10.28 10.56 -4.29
CA GLY A 129 10.78 9.21 -4.08
C GLY A 129 9.85 8.36 -3.22
N VAL A 130 9.41 8.87 -2.07
CA VAL A 130 8.47 8.14 -1.19
C VAL A 130 7.14 7.92 -1.89
N SER A 131 6.62 8.91 -2.62
CA SER A 131 5.39 8.75 -3.38
C SER A 131 5.53 7.71 -4.49
N ALA A 132 6.69 7.65 -5.16
CA ALA A 132 7.00 6.62 -6.14
C ALA A 132 7.09 5.21 -5.51
N VAL A 133 7.70 5.09 -4.33
CA VAL A 133 7.73 3.83 -3.55
C VAL A 133 6.32 3.39 -3.16
N TYR A 134 5.45 4.32 -2.77
CA TYR A 134 4.04 4.02 -2.44
C TYR A 134 3.27 3.58 -3.69
N ALA A 135 3.43 4.27 -4.80
CA ALA A 135 2.81 3.90 -6.07
C ALA A 135 3.27 2.52 -6.55
N LEU A 136 4.57 2.22 -6.42
CA LEU A 136 5.13 0.90 -6.68
C LEU A 136 4.52 -0.16 -5.76
N THR A 137 4.52 0.08 -4.46
CA THR A 137 4.04 -0.87 -3.44
C THR A 137 2.55 -1.17 -3.65
N PHE A 138 1.69 -0.16 -3.76
CA PHE A 138 0.26 -0.37 -4.02
C PHE A 138 -0.02 -0.94 -5.41
N GLY A 139 0.78 -0.59 -6.42
CA GLY A 139 0.72 -1.19 -7.73
C GLY A 139 0.96 -2.70 -7.66
N LEU A 140 2.00 -3.13 -6.96
CA LEU A 140 2.34 -4.54 -6.75
C LEU A 140 1.28 -5.26 -5.92
N LEU A 141 0.82 -4.66 -4.82
CA LEU A 141 -0.26 -5.22 -4.00
C LEU A 141 -1.57 -5.32 -4.78
N GLY A 142 -1.85 -4.39 -5.69
CA GLY A 142 -3.02 -4.44 -6.56
C GLY A 142 -3.00 -5.64 -7.51
N LEU A 143 -1.81 -6.10 -7.95
CA LEU A 143 -1.68 -7.27 -8.83
C LEU A 143 -2.05 -8.56 -8.12
N VAL A 144 -2.11 -8.57 -6.79
CA VAL A 144 -2.59 -9.71 -6.00
C VAL A 144 -4.08 -9.91 -6.32
N PRO A 145 -4.47 -11.06 -6.90
CA PRO A 145 -5.85 -11.30 -7.28
C PRO A 145 -6.72 -11.37 -6.03
N ALA A 146 -7.83 -10.63 -6.05
CA ALA A 146 -8.81 -10.68 -4.96
C ALA A 146 -9.44 -12.08 -4.87
N PRO A 147 -9.37 -12.73 -3.69
CA PRO A 147 -10.15 -13.90 -3.35
C PRO A 147 -11.63 -13.80 -3.74
N LYS A 148 -12.16 -14.84 -4.40
CA LYS A 148 -13.61 -15.04 -4.50
C LYS A 148 -14.08 -15.91 -3.34
N PRO A 149 -15.27 -15.67 -2.76
CA PRO A 149 -15.82 -16.52 -1.72
C PRO A 149 -15.95 -17.97 -2.23
N ALA A 150 -15.57 -18.93 -1.39
CA ALA A 150 -15.73 -20.35 -1.68
C ALA A 150 -17.23 -20.71 -1.64
N GLY A 151 -17.93 -20.55 -2.76
CA GLY A 151 -19.36 -20.86 -2.83
C GLY A 151 -20.08 -20.47 -4.12
N VAL A 152 -19.51 -19.61 -4.97
CA VAL A 152 -20.14 -19.25 -6.24
C VAL A 152 -19.90 -20.37 -7.27
N LYS A 153 -20.76 -21.40 -7.26
CA LYS A 153 -20.89 -22.32 -8.39
C LYS A 153 -21.16 -21.48 -9.65
N ARG A 154 -20.23 -21.58 -10.60
CA ARG A 154 -20.39 -21.07 -11.96
C ARG A 154 -21.65 -21.73 -12.54
N LYS A 155 -22.76 -20.99 -12.66
CA LYS A 155 -23.86 -21.46 -13.50
C LYS A 155 -23.34 -21.41 -14.94
N ALA A 156 -23.13 -22.59 -15.51
CA ALA A 156 -22.90 -22.80 -16.94
C ALA A 156 -24.12 -22.34 -17.73
#